data_AF-A0A316EBM3-F1
#
_entry.id   AF-A0A316EBM3-F1
#
_cell.length_a   1.000
_cell.length_b   1.000
_cell.length_c   1.000
_cell.angle_alpha   90.00
_cell.angle_beta   90.00
_cell.angle_gamma   90.00
#
_symmetry.space_group_name_H-M   'P 1'
#
loop_
_entity.id
_entity.type
_entity.pdbx_description
1 polymer ?
#
loop_
_entity_poly.entity_id
_entity_poly.type
_entity_poly.pdbx_seq_one_letter_code
_entity_poly.pdbx_strand_id
1 'polypeptide(L)'
;MKEIKTGRALQLEGLQFAQNKVTLGFKCDAGTKIQLAQEAQQTGMTLSEYVDTVISTRHSLQNQTPKSTSELIPKMEMQKKQIQQLEAKVNFYENDLLKKAFQLYKNKSVPYTNHLGQQTYRVVNQIEDVYLILTDIVKLA
;
A
#
# COMPACT_ATOMS: atom_id res chain seq x y z
N MET A 1 0.91 -47.18 -32.29
CA MET A 1 0.94 -46.50 -30.97
C MET A 1 2.24 -45.70 -30.89
N LYS A 2 2.17 -44.37 -30.79
CA LYS A 2 3.37 -43.52 -30.68
C LYS A 2 3.79 -43.46 -29.21
N GLU A 3 5.00 -43.91 -28.90
CA GLU A 3 5.59 -43.83 -27.56
C GLU A 3 5.66 -42.36 -27.10
N ILE A 4 5.00 -42.07 -25.98
CA ILE A 4 5.12 -40.77 -25.31
C ILE A 4 6.45 -40.79 -24.56
N LYS A 5 7.50 -40.21 -25.17
CA LYS A 5 8.76 -39.92 -24.47
C LYS A 5 8.50 -38.86 -23.40
N THR A 6 8.28 -39.30 -22.16
CA THR A 6 8.28 -38.43 -20.98
C THR A 6 9.69 -37.91 -20.75
N GLY A 7 9.85 -36.58 -20.66
CA GLY A 7 11.14 -35.94 -20.43
C GLY A 7 11.75 -36.35 -19.08
N ARG A 8 13.08 -36.34 -19.00
CA ARG A 8 13.83 -36.59 -17.76
C ARG A 8 13.44 -35.55 -16.69
N ALA A 9 13.17 -35.99 -15.46
CA ALA A 9 12.83 -35.08 -14.37
C ALA A 9 13.97 -34.07 -14.11
N LEU A 10 13.60 -32.81 -13.92
CA LEU A 10 14.53 -31.71 -13.68
C LEU A 10 15.08 -31.81 -12.24
N GLN A 11 16.41 -31.94 -12.09
CA GLN A 11 17.05 -31.96 -10.77
C GLN A 11 17.25 -30.52 -10.28
N LEU A 12 16.36 -30.06 -9.41
CA LEU A 12 16.33 -28.67 -8.92
C LEU A 12 17.58 -28.29 -8.11
N GLU A 13 18.11 -29.25 -7.35
CA GLU A 13 19.31 -29.07 -6.50
C GLU A 13 20.55 -28.71 -7.32
N GLY A 14 20.72 -29.30 -8.51
CA GLY A 14 21.84 -29.00 -9.40
C GLY A 14 21.72 -27.65 -10.12
N LEU A 15 20.50 -27.11 -10.25
CA LEU A 15 20.24 -25.83 -10.91
C LEU A 15 20.49 -24.64 -9.99
N GLN A 16 20.29 -24.81 -8.68
CA GLN A 16 20.51 -23.74 -7.71
C GLN A 16 21.98 -23.26 -7.67
N PHE A 17 22.92 -24.13 -8.01
CA PHE A 17 24.36 -23.84 -8.01
C PHE A 17 24.97 -23.78 -9.42
N ALA A 18 24.14 -23.86 -10.47
CA ALA A 18 24.61 -23.81 -11.85
C ALA A 18 25.07 -22.38 -12.19
N GLN A 19 26.35 -22.21 -12.52
CA GLN A 19 26.89 -20.92 -12.99
C GLN A 19 26.53 -20.60 -14.45
N ASN A 20 26.06 -21.60 -15.21
CA ASN A 20 25.70 -21.44 -16.62
C ASN A 20 24.23 -21.05 -16.77
N LYS A 21 23.92 -20.25 -17.81
CA LYS A 21 22.54 -19.92 -18.18
C LYS A 21 21.76 -21.19 -18.52
N VAL A 22 20.55 -21.32 -17.97
CA VAL A 22 19.66 -22.47 -18.19
C VAL A 22 18.50 -22.02 -19.05
N THR A 23 18.14 -22.81 -20.06
CA THR A 23 16.97 -22.56 -20.90
C THR A 23 15.80 -23.39 -20.40
N LEU A 24 14.68 -22.74 -20.08
CA LEU A 24 13.43 -23.42 -19.76
C LEU A 24 12.61 -23.62 -21.04
N GLY A 25 12.45 -24.87 -21.46
CA GLY A 25 11.59 -25.24 -22.58
C GLY A 25 10.44 -26.11 -22.11
N PHE A 26 9.20 -25.75 -22.47
CA PHE A 26 8.02 -26.57 -22.23
C PHE A 26 7.30 -26.88 -23.53
N LYS A 27 6.63 -28.05 -23.57
CA LYS A 27 5.74 -28.42 -24.67
C LYS A 27 4.36 -27.87 -24.38
N CYS A 28 3.74 -27.26 -25.38
CA CYS A 28 2.36 -26.78 -25.34
C CYS A 28 1.69 -27.03 -26.70
N ASP A 29 0.37 -26.94 -26.72
CA ASP A 29 -0.41 -27.02 -27.95
C ASP A 29 -0.12 -25.83 -28.87
N ALA A 30 -0.27 -26.05 -30.18
CA ALA A 30 0.01 -25.02 -31.18
C ALA A 30 -0.82 -23.75 -30.96
N GLY A 31 -2.10 -23.89 -30.57
CA GLY A 31 -2.99 -22.77 -30.28
C GLY A 31 -2.45 -21.90 -29.14
N THR A 32 -2.02 -22.52 -28.04
CA THR A 32 -1.43 -21.83 -26.90
C THR A 32 -0.16 -21.08 -27.28
N LYS A 33 0.71 -21.69 -28.12
CA LYS A 33 1.92 -21.03 -28.60
C LYS A 33 1.60 -19.79 -29.45
N ILE A 34 0.58 -19.87 -30.31
CA ILE A 34 0.16 -18.74 -31.16
C ILE A 34 -0.40 -17.61 -30.28
N GLN A 35 -1.25 -17.92 -29.30
CA GLN A 35 -1.82 -16.93 -28.39
C GLN A 35 -0.73 -16.19 -27.61
N LEU A 36 0.19 -16.92 -26.97
CA LEU A 36 1.30 -16.31 -26.23
C LEU A 36 2.19 -15.44 -27.12
N ALA A 37 2.41 -15.85 -28.38
CA ALA A 37 3.19 -15.07 -29.33
C ALA A 37 2.48 -13.77 -29.76
N GLN A 38 1.15 -13.82 -29.95
CA GLN A 38 0.35 -12.64 -30.26
C GLN A 38 0.33 -11.65 -29.10
N GLU A 39 0.15 -12.15 -27.87
CA GLU A 39 0.18 -11.33 -26.66
C GLU A 39 1.55 -10.66 -26.46
N ALA A 40 2.65 -11.41 -26.65
CA ALA A 40 4.00 -10.87 -26.59
C ALA A 40 4.23 -9.77 -27.64
N GLN A 41 3.75 -9.96 -28.87
CA GLN A 41 3.83 -8.94 -29.92
C GLN A 41 3.04 -7.68 -29.57
N GLN A 42 1.85 -7.82 -28.99
CA GLN A 42 1.02 -6.69 -28.56
C GLN A 42 1.68 -5.87 -27.45
N THR A 43 2.44 -6.52 -26.56
CA THR A 43 3.18 -5.85 -25.48
C THR A 43 4.58 -5.40 -25.88
N GLY A 44 5.00 -5.63 -27.13
CA GLY A 44 6.33 -5.28 -27.62
C GLY A 44 7.47 -6.09 -26.98
N MET A 45 7.16 -7.27 -26.45
CA MET A 45 8.11 -8.17 -25.77
C MET A 45 8.48 -9.36 -26.66
N THR A 46 9.62 -9.98 -26.38
CA THR A 46 9.91 -11.31 -26.92
C THR A 46 9.05 -12.36 -26.21
N LEU A 47 8.80 -13.50 -26.88
CA LEU A 47 7.99 -14.58 -26.29
C LEU A 47 8.57 -15.07 -24.95
N SER A 48 9.90 -15.13 -24.82
CA SER A 48 10.56 -15.55 -23.57
C SER A 48 10.30 -14.56 -22.43
N GLU A 49 10.49 -13.26 -22.69
CA GLU A 49 10.24 -12.21 -21.69
C GLU A 49 8.77 -12.16 -21.27
N TYR A 50 7.86 -12.35 -22.22
CA TYR A 50 6.43 -12.39 -21.93
C TYR A 50 6.07 -13.56 -21.00
N VAL A 51 6.59 -14.76 -21.30
CA VAL A 51 6.36 -15.94 -20.45
C VAL A 51 6.95 -15.77 -19.06
N ASP A 52 8.16 -15.22 -18.94
CA ASP A 52 8.79 -14.93 -17.64
C ASP A 52 7.96 -13.93 -16.83
N THR A 53 7.40 -12.93 -17.49
CA THR A 53 6.50 -11.95 -16.86
C THR A 53 5.24 -12.63 -16.35
N VAL A 54 4.57 -13.45 -17.16
CA VAL A 54 3.35 -14.18 -16.76
C VAL A 54 3.61 -15.09 -15.55
N ILE A 55 4.74 -15.81 -15.55
CA ILE A 55 5.14 -16.68 -14.43
C ILE A 55 5.39 -15.85 -13.17
N SER A 56 6.15 -14.76 -13.29
CA SER A 56 6.48 -13.87 -12.17
C SER A 56 5.22 -13.24 -11.56
N THR A 57 4.30 -12.76 -12.39
CA THR A 57 3.00 -12.20 -11.94
C THR A 57 2.14 -13.27 -11.27
N ARG A 58 2.13 -14.51 -11.76
CA ARG A 58 1.41 -15.60 -11.09
C ARG A 58 1.98 -15.89 -9.71
N HIS A 59 3.31 -15.94 -9.57
CA HIS A 59 3.96 -16.14 -8.28
C HIS A 59 3.71 -14.98 -7.30
N SER A 60 3.73 -13.73 -7.77
CA SER A 60 3.43 -12.59 -6.91
C SER A 60 1.99 -12.63 -6.42
N LEU A 61 1.02 -12.95 -7.28
CA LEU A 61 -0.39 -13.11 -6.90
C LEU A 61 -0.61 -14.27 -5.93
N GLN A 62 0.04 -15.41 -6.15
CA GLN A 62 -0.07 -16.58 -5.27
C GLN A 62 0.57 -16.35 -3.88
N ASN A 63 1.57 -15.47 -3.80
CA ASN A 63 2.18 -15.05 -2.53
C ASN A 63 1.41 -13.89 -1.86
N GLN A 64 0.60 -13.15 -2.61
CA GLN A 64 -0.24 -12.05 -2.11
C GLN A 64 -1.63 -12.51 -1.68
N THR A 65 -2.12 -13.66 -2.18
CA THR A 65 -3.30 -14.32 -1.60
C THR A 65 -2.93 -14.90 -0.23
N PRO A 66 -3.52 -14.44 0.88
CA PRO A 66 -3.20 -14.96 2.20
C PRO A 66 -3.63 -16.42 2.27
N LYS A 67 -2.66 -17.33 2.45
CA LYS A 67 -2.89 -18.78 2.56
C LYS A 67 -3.65 -19.19 3.82
N SER A 68 -4.06 -18.25 4.68
CA SER A 68 -4.83 -18.51 5.89
C SER A 68 -5.71 -17.31 6.23
N THR A 69 -7.00 -17.56 6.43
CA THR A 69 -7.99 -16.62 6.98
C THR A 69 -7.56 -16.03 8.33
N SER A 70 -6.63 -16.68 9.03
CA SER A 70 -6.10 -16.25 10.33
C SER A 70 -5.25 -14.98 10.30
N GLU A 71 -4.58 -14.66 9.20
CA GLU A 71 -3.70 -13.46 9.11
C GLU A 71 -4.40 -12.25 8.47
N LEU A 72 -5.53 -12.48 7.79
CA LEU A 72 -6.37 -11.45 7.19
C LEU A 72 -7.10 -10.60 8.24
N ILE A 73 -7.63 -11.26 9.27
CA ILE A 73 -8.39 -10.62 10.34
C ILE A 73 -7.54 -9.55 11.06
N PRO A 74 -6.32 -9.84 11.55
CA PRO A 74 -5.51 -8.84 12.25
C PRO A 74 -5.04 -7.70 11.34
N LYS A 75 -4.72 -7.97 10.06
CA LYS A 75 -4.35 -6.90 9.10
C LYS A 75 -5.53 -5.98 8.77
N MET A 76 -6.72 -6.55 8.54
CA MET A 76 -7.93 -5.77 8.32
C MET A 76 -8.32 -4.94 9.54
N GLU A 77 -8.23 -5.51 10.74
CA GLU A 77 -8.49 -4.76 11.98
C GLU A 77 -7.50 -3.60 12.17
N MET A 78 -6.22 -3.83 11.88
CA MET A 78 -5.20 -2.78 11.96
C MET A 78 -5.46 -1.65 10.95
N GLN A 79 -5.80 -2.01 9.70
CA GLN A 79 -6.16 -1.03 8.67
C GLN A 79 -7.43 -0.26 9.03
N LYS A 80 -8.46 -0.94 9.57
CA LYS A 80 -9.70 -0.30 10.03
C LYS A 80 -9.43 0.71 11.15
N LYS A 81 -8.55 0.38 12.09
CA LYS A 81 -8.13 1.32 13.14
C LYS A 81 -7.39 2.53 12.57
N GLN A 82 -6.52 2.33 11.58
CA GLN A 82 -5.82 3.44 10.91
C GLN A 82 -6.80 4.36 10.18
N ILE A 83 -7.77 3.80 9.46
CA ILE A 83 -8.83 4.58 8.79
C ILE A 83 -9.62 5.39 9.81
N GLN A 84 -10.07 4.78 10.90
CA GLN A 84 -10.82 5.49 11.95
C GLN A 84 -10.01 6.64 12.57
N GLN A 85 -8.70 6.45 12.79
CA GLN A 85 -7.83 7.52 13.29
C GLN A 85 -7.67 8.66 12.30
N LEU A 86 -7.56 8.35 11.00
CA LEU A 86 -7.47 9.35 9.95
C LEU A 86 -8.79 10.10 9.77
N GLU A 87 -9.93 9.40 9.79
CA GLU A 87 -11.26 10.01 9.75
C GLU A 87 -11.48 10.95 10.94
N ALA A 88 -11.08 10.55 12.15
CA ALA A 88 -11.17 11.41 13.33
C ALA A 88 -10.30 12.67 13.18
N LYS A 89 -9.08 12.54 12.62
CA LYS A 89 -8.21 13.68 12.32
C LYS A 89 -8.82 14.58 11.26
N VAL A 90 -9.33 14.03 10.16
CA VAL A 90 -9.97 14.80 9.09
C VAL A 90 -11.16 15.57 9.65
N ASN A 91 -12.05 14.92 10.40
CA ASN A 91 -13.19 15.57 11.05
C ASN A 91 -12.76 16.71 12.00
N PHE A 92 -11.65 16.54 12.72
CA PHE A 92 -11.08 17.61 13.55
C PHE A 92 -10.66 18.82 12.70
N TYR A 93 -9.93 18.61 11.60
CA TYR A 93 -9.51 19.69 10.71
C TYR A 93 -10.66 20.26 9.88
N GLU A 94 -11.71 19.48 9.63
CA GLU A 94 -12.89 19.88 8.87
C GLU A 94 -13.88 20.73 9.66
N ASN A 95 -13.69 20.88 10.97
CA ASN A 95 -14.52 21.76 11.77
C ASN A 95 -14.45 23.22 11.26
N ASP A 96 -15.57 23.71 10.74
CA ASP A 96 -15.68 25.04 10.15
C ASP A 96 -15.33 26.17 11.13
N LEU A 97 -15.57 25.99 12.43
CA LEU A 97 -15.22 26.97 13.46
C LEU A 97 -13.70 27.06 13.60
N LEU A 98 -13.02 25.92 13.70
CA LEU A 98 -11.56 25.87 13.80
C LEU A 98 -10.89 26.42 12.53
N LYS A 99 -11.40 26.08 11.34
CA LYS A 99 -10.91 26.64 10.07
C LYS A 99 -11.06 28.16 10.01
N LYS A 100 -12.24 28.69 10.37
CA LYS A 100 -12.50 30.15 10.35
C LYS A 100 -11.63 30.88 11.36
N ALA A 101 -11.51 30.36 12.57
CA ALA A 101 -10.65 30.93 13.60
C ALA A 101 -9.17 30.87 13.20
N PHE A 102 -8.70 29.76 12.63
CA PHE A 102 -7.34 29.64 12.11
C PHE A 102 -7.06 30.67 11.01
N GLN A 103 -7.94 30.80 10.02
CA GLN A 103 -7.76 31.78 8.94
C GLN A 103 -7.69 33.22 9.47
N LEU A 104 -8.47 33.54 10.50
CA LEU A 104 -8.54 34.90 11.06
C LEU A 104 -7.29 35.27 11.87
N TYR A 105 -6.68 34.28 12.54
CA TYR A 105 -5.55 34.46 13.44
C TYR A 105 -4.22 33.88 12.94
N LYS A 106 -4.17 33.33 11.71
CA LYS A 106 -2.96 32.73 11.13
C LYS A 106 -1.77 33.69 11.20
N ASN A 107 -0.64 33.18 11.72
CA ASN A 107 0.62 33.88 11.96
C ASN A 107 0.51 35.09 12.91
N LYS A 108 -0.59 35.21 13.68
CA LYS A 108 -0.76 36.24 14.71
C LYS A 108 -0.52 35.64 16.08
N SER A 109 0.04 36.45 16.98
CA SER A 109 0.09 36.16 18.41
C SER A 109 -1.24 36.55 19.04
N VAL A 110 -1.97 35.58 19.57
CA VAL A 110 -3.28 35.80 20.20
C VAL A 110 -3.10 35.82 21.71
N PRO A 111 -3.43 36.94 22.40
CA PRO A 111 -3.55 36.95 23.84
C PRO A 111 -4.83 36.22 24.25
N TYR A 112 -4.72 35.33 25.23
CA TYR A 112 -5.87 34.69 25.86
C TYR A 112 -5.62 34.51 27.35
N THR A 113 -6.70 34.35 28.10
CA THR A 113 -6.61 34.05 29.54
C THR A 113 -6.85 32.57 29.71
N ASN A 114 -5.86 31.85 30.26
CA ASN A 114 -6.00 30.43 30.53
C ASN A 114 -6.97 30.19 31.70
N HIS A 115 -7.35 28.94 31.92
CA HIS A 115 -8.22 28.53 33.02
C HIS A 115 -7.67 28.81 34.43
N LEU A 116 -6.39 29.16 34.56
CA LEU A 116 -5.76 29.60 35.81
C LEU A 116 -5.86 31.12 36.01
N GLY A 117 -6.52 31.84 35.10
CA GLY A 117 -6.65 33.29 35.14
C GLY A 117 -5.40 34.05 34.68
N GLN A 118 -4.41 33.36 34.12
CA GLN A 118 -3.17 33.97 33.65
C GLN A 118 -3.29 34.38 32.19
N GLN A 119 -2.84 35.59 31.86
CA GLN A 119 -2.72 36.03 30.48
C GLN A 119 -1.52 35.39 29.81
N THR A 120 -1.76 34.67 28.73
CA THR A 120 -0.75 34.00 27.92
C THR A 120 -0.90 34.40 26.46
N TYR A 121 0.17 34.21 25.70
CA TYR A 121 0.23 34.50 24.28
C TYR A 121 0.61 33.23 23.54
N ARG A 122 -0.08 32.95 22.42
CA ARG A 122 0.29 31.84 21.52
C ARG A 122 0.21 32.31 20.09
N VAL A 123 1.26 32.00 19.32
CA VAL A 123 1.28 32.23 17.88
C VAL A 123 0.53 31.11 17.18
N VAL A 124 -0.44 31.45 16.36
CA VAL A 124 -1.25 30.47 15.63
C VAL A 124 -0.57 30.15 14.29
N ASN A 125 0.14 29.03 14.24
CA ASN A 125 0.82 28.56 13.02
C ASN A 125 0.05 27.41 12.36
N GLN A 126 -0.62 26.59 13.17
CA GLN A 126 -1.41 25.44 12.77
C GLN A 126 -2.83 25.50 13.36
N ILE A 127 -3.76 24.70 12.83
CA ILE A 127 -5.16 24.68 13.29
C ILE A 127 -5.25 24.18 14.74
N GLU A 128 -4.34 23.30 15.12
CA GLU A 128 -4.15 22.72 16.45
C GLU A 128 -3.88 23.79 17.50
N ASP A 129 -3.18 24.87 17.14
CA ASP A 129 -2.90 25.98 18.06
C ASP A 129 -4.18 26.68 18.50
N VAL A 130 -5.16 26.80 17.60
CA VAL A 130 -6.48 27.38 17.89
C VAL A 130 -7.24 26.48 18.86
N TYR A 131 -7.21 25.16 18.63
CA TYR A 131 -7.84 24.21 19.53
C TYR A 131 -7.21 24.26 20.92
N LEU A 132 -5.87 24.30 21.02
CA LEU A 132 -5.18 24.38 22.30
C LEU A 132 -5.53 25.64 23.08
N ILE A 133 -5.65 26.78 22.40
CA ILE A 133 -6.13 28.02 23.02
C ILE A 133 -7.54 27.82 23.58
N LEU A 134 -8.45 27.23 22.81
CA LEU A 134 -9.83 26.97 23.25
C LEU A 134 -9.88 26.01 24.45
N THR A 135 -9.08 24.94 24.45
CA THR A 135 -9.03 23.99 25.57
C THR A 135 -8.40 24.59 26.81
N ASP A 136 -7.35 25.41 26.64
CA ASP A 136 -6.68 26.08 27.76
C ASP A 136 -7.59 27.10 28.44
N ILE A 137 -8.55 27.70 27.71
CA ILE A 137 -9.56 28.61 28.27
C ILE A 137 -10.62 27.84 29.08
N VAL A 138 -11.09 26.69 28.60
CA VAL A 138 -12.30 26.04 29.12
C VAL A 138 -12.04 25.05 30.27
N LYS A 139 -10.78 24.70 30.59
CA LYS A 139 -10.41 23.65 31.55
C LYS A 139 -11.17 22.35 31.28
N LEU A 140 -10.91 21.76 30.11
CA LEU A 140 -11.35 20.40 29.83
C LEU A 140 -10.42 19.44 30.56
N ALA A 141 -10.92 18.84 31.64
CA ALA A 141 -10.30 17.75 32.38
C ALA A 141 -10.27 16.45 31.55
#